data_AF-A0A1C5Z377-F1
#
_entry.id   AF-A0A1C5Z377-F1
#
_cell.length_a   1.000
_cell.length_b   1.000
_cell.length_c   1.000
_cell.angle_alpha   90.00
_cell.angle_beta   90.00
_cell.angle_gamma   90.00
#
_symmetry.space_group_name_H-M   'P 1'
#
loop_
_entity.id
_entity.type
_entity.pdbx_description
1 polymer ?
#
loop_
_entity_poly.entity_id
_entity_poly.type
_entity_poly.pdbx_seq_one_letter_code
_entity_poly.pdbx_strand_id
1 'polypeptide(L)'
;MEEKDLIEGYMREYNSSALYNSLISWAMGLPYARETLDMAFSLLDRAILEDFQSDFLITINKNQIFYRARCIDEYDYKKIDKGLCYDADRFYGYNYDESKEPPKEYASDGRANYRGESVLYLAAEEITACVEVRPQIRQFVSVAKFKTISQLQILDFSKLKYSSPLDSNDVKYNVDMRQFLSSVLALFTRPVYGSDYIITQKIVEHFRKKGIKGIAYRSFYTNGTNYTFFDEYMNRFKWIDSRVVLNYAVANLFISLDKTKEMKDIDNRYMIEEAINKQLRDKLIAGTQDLFKCK
;
A
#
# COMPACT_ATOMS: atom_id res chain seq x y z
N MET A 1 -37.83 13.81 -14.51
CA MET A 1 -36.63 13.60 -15.33
C MET A 1 -37.14 13.27 -16.72
N GLU A 2 -36.86 14.11 -17.69
CA GLU A 2 -37.40 13.94 -19.05
C GLU A 2 -36.70 12.75 -19.73
N GLU A 3 -37.37 12.04 -20.65
CA GLU A 3 -36.85 10.83 -21.32
C GLU A 3 -35.48 11.07 -21.97
N LYS A 4 -35.24 12.29 -22.45
CA LYS A 4 -33.96 12.74 -23.01
C LYS A 4 -32.82 12.71 -21.98
N ASP A 5 -33.05 13.22 -20.78
CA ASP A 5 -32.04 13.26 -19.71
C ASP A 5 -31.62 11.83 -19.31
N LEU A 6 -32.58 10.90 -19.34
CA LEU A 6 -32.35 9.49 -19.06
C LEU A 6 -31.47 8.83 -20.13
N ILE A 7 -31.75 9.07 -21.41
CA ILE A 7 -30.94 8.55 -22.53
C ILE A 7 -29.52 9.10 -22.47
N GLU A 8 -29.35 10.40 -22.24
CA GLU A 8 -28.03 11.01 -22.11
C GLU A 8 -27.25 10.43 -20.92
N GLY A 9 -27.92 10.13 -19.80
CA GLY A 9 -27.33 9.41 -18.68
C GLY A 9 -26.78 8.04 -19.07
N TYR A 10 -27.59 7.20 -19.72
CA TYR A 10 -27.15 5.88 -20.17
C TYR A 10 -25.99 5.93 -21.16
N MET A 11 -25.97 6.91 -22.06
CA MET A 11 -24.87 7.08 -23.00
C MET A 11 -23.56 7.42 -22.28
N ARG A 12 -23.61 8.25 -21.24
CA ARG A 12 -22.44 8.57 -20.42
C ARG A 12 -21.89 7.34 -19.69
N GLU A 13 -22.74 6.52 -19.10
CA GLU A 13 -22.34 5.27 -18.43
C GLU A 13 -21.71 4.26 -19.42
N TYR A 14 -22.29 4.16 -20.62
CA TYR A 14 -21.74 3.32 -21.68
C TYR A 14 -20.35 3.79 -22.11
N ASN A 15 -20.17 5.09 -22.29
CA ASN A 15 -18.87 5.68 -22.63
C ASN A 15 -17.84 5.45 -21.52
N SER A 16 -18.20 5.64 -20.24
CA SER A 16 -17.33 5.31 -19.10
C SER A 16 -16.88 3.85 -19.10
N SER A 17 -17.82 2.95 -19.39
CA SER A 17 -17.53 1.51 -19.49
C SER A 17 -16.61 1.19 -20.66
N ALA A 18 -16.80 1.84 -21.81
CA ALA A 18 -15.94 1.67 -22.98
C ALA A 18 -14.50 2.15 -22.70
N LEU A 19 -14.33 3.29 -22.04
CA LEU A 19 -13.02 3.81 -21.63
C LEU A 19 -12.30 2.85 -20.68
N TYR A 20 -13.00 2.40 -19.63
CA TYR A 20 -12.46 1.44 -18.67
C TYR A 20 -12.08 0.11 -19.36
N ASN A 21 -12.98 -0.46 -20.16
CA ASN A 21 -12.71 -1.72 -20.86
C ASN A 21 -11.55 -1.61 -21.86
N SER A 22 -11.37 -0.45 -22.49
CA SER A 22 -10.22 -0.19 -23.37
C SER A 22 -8.90 -0.21 -22.60
N LEU A 23 -8.85 0.42 -21.41
CA LEU A 23 -7.67 0.36 -20.52
C LEU A 23 -7.33 -1.09 -20.14
N ILE A 24 -8.34 -1.88 -19.75
CA ILE A 24 -8.16 -3.29 -19.38
C ILE A 24 -7.63 -4.09 -20.57
N SER A 25 -8.27 -3.97 -21.72
CA SER A 25 -7.92 -4.72 -22.93
C SER A 25 -6.50 -4.39 -23.39
N TRP A 26 -6.15 -3.11 -23.45
CA TRP A 26 -4.79 -2.66 -23.75
C TRP A 26 -3.76 -3.19 -22.76
N ALA A 27 -4.07 -3.15 -21.46
CA ALA A 27 -3.14 -3.62 -20.45
C ALA A 27 -2.84 -5.12 -20.63
N MET A 28 -3.88 -5.91 -20.88
CA MET A 28 -3.83 -7.36 -21.08
C MET A 28 -3.36 -7.80 -22.47
N GLY A 29 -3.13 -6.87 -23.41
CA GLY A 29 -2.74 -7.20 -24.79
C GLY A 29 -3.87 -7.78 -25.64
N LEU A 30 -5.13 -7.54 -25.26
CA LEU A 30 -6.33 -7.90 -26.01
C LEU A 30 -6.65 -6.83 -27.05
N PRO A 31 -7.49 -7.10 -28.08
CA PRO A 31 -7.95 -6.09 -29.02
C PRO A 31 -8.65 -4.92 -28.32
N TYR A 32 -8.30 -3.68 -28.69
CA TYR A 32 -8.89 -2.46 -28.14
C TYR A 32 -8.95 -1.35 -29.21
N ALA A 33 -9.83 -0.37 -29.01
CA ALA A 33 -9.90 0.82 -29.85
C ALA A 33 -8.88 1.86 -29.35
N ARG A 34 -7.88 2.19 -30.19
CA ARG A 34 -6.80 3.12 -29.82
C ARG A 34 -7.35 4.51 -29.44
N GLU A 35 -8.29 5.05 -30.21
CA GLU A 35 -8.88 6.36 -29.92
C GLU A 35 -9.57 6.40 -28.54
N THR A 36 -10.27 5.31 -28.17
CA THR A 36 -10.90 5.17 -26.85
C THR A 36 -9.85 5.07 -25.73
N LEU A 37 -8.74 4.38 -25.97
CA LEU A 37 -7.63 4.31 -25.01
C LEU A 37 -6.98 5.69 -24.80
N ASP A 38 -6.70 6.40 -25.90
CA ASP A 38 -6.10 7.73 -25.87
C ASP A 38 -7.03 8.72 -25.14
N MET A 39 -8.34 8.62 -25.37
CA MET A 39 -9.35 9.38 -24.62
C MET A 39 -9.34 9.01 -23.14
N ALA A 40 -9.24 7.72 -22.78
CA ALA A 40 -9.20 7.27 -21.39
C ALA A 40 -8.00 7.88 -20.64
N PHE A 41 -6.80 7.82 -21.21
CA PHE A 41 -5.62 8.45 -20.62
C PHE A 41 -5.70 9.98 -20.60
N SER A 42 -6.25 10.62 -21.64
CA SER A 42 -6.46 12.06 -21.62
C SER A 42 -7.41 12.49 -20.51
N LEU A 43 -8.47 11.72 -20.23
CA LEU A 43 -9.41 12.02 -19.15
C LEU A 43 -8.81 11.76 -17.77
N LEU A 44 -8.00 10.70 -17.62
CA LEU A 44 -7.23 10.48 -16.41
C LEU A 44 -6.28 11.65 -16.15
N ASP A 45 -5.53 12.09 -17.16
CA ASP A 45 -4.61 13.22 -17.04
C ASP A 45 -5.34 14.51 -16.63
N ARG A 46 -6.42 14.88 -17.32
CA ARG A 46 -7.19 16.08 -16.98
C ARG A 46 -7.79 15.99 -15.59
N ALA A 47 -8.43 14.88 -15.25
CA ALA A 47 -9.06 14.73 -13.94
C ALA A 47 -8.02 14.81 -12.80
N ILE A 48 -6.91 14.11 -12.92
CA ILE A 48 -5.94 13.93 -11.84
C ILE A 48 -4.94 15.10 -11.77
N LEU A 49 -4.52 15.64 -12.91
CA LEU A 49 -3.44 16.63 -12.99
C LEU A 49 -3.95 18.06 -13.19
N GLU A 50 -5.22 18.25 -13.56
CA GLU A 50 -5.82 19.56 -13.86
C GLU A 50 -7.09 19.81 -13.04
N ASP A 51 -8.23 19.24 -13.45
CA ASP A 51 -9.59 19.56 -12.97
C ASP A 51 -9.76 19.31 -11.46
N PHE A 52 -9.20 18.21 -10.95
CA PHE A 52 -9.29 17.80 -9.54
C PHE A 52 -7.91 17.61 -8.90
N GLN A 53 -6.92 18.40 -9.33
CA GLN A 53 -5.54 18.22 -8.91
C GLN A 53 -5.34 18.24 -7.38
N SER A 54 -6.03 19.14 -6.66
CA SER A 54 -5.95 19.24 -5.20
C SER A 54 -6.50 18.00 -4.46
N ASP A 55 -7.38 17.27 -5.13
CA ASP A 55 -7.98 16.04 -4.63
C ASP A 55 -7.09 14.83 -4.85
N PHE A 56 -6.27 14.81 -5.91
CA PHE A 56 -5.41 13.67 -6.24
C PHE A 56 -3.94 13.86 -5.89
N LEU A 57 -3.43 15.08 -5.78
CA LEU A 57 -2.03 15.33 -5.42
C LEU A 57 -1.91 15.76 -3.96
N ILE A 58 -1.36 14.87 -3.15
CA ILE A 58 -1.13 15.14 -1.72
C ILE A 58 0.33 15.42 -1.44
N THR A 59 0.56 16.13 -0.34
CA THR A 59 1.89 16.42 0.18
C THR A 59 2.21 15.51 1.35
N ILE A 60 3.29 14.73 1.22
CA ILE A 60 3.93 14.05 2.35
C ILE A 60 4.87 15.03 3.02
N ASN A 61 4.65 15.27 4.31
CA ASN A 61 5.39 16.26 5.07
C ASN A 61 6.70 15.69 5.61
N LYS A 62 7.67 16.59 5.83
CA LYS A 62 8.87 16.24 6.60
C LYS A 62 8.46 15.73 7.98
N ASN A 63 9.19 14.74 8.47
CA ASN A 63 8.96 14.01 9.73
C ASN A 63 7.70 13.14 9.78
N GLN A 64 6.98 12.95 8.67
CA GLN A 64 5.87 12.00 8.63
C GLN A 64 6.38 10.56 8.77
N ILE A 65 5.66 9.77 9.56
CA ILE A 65 6.00 8.39 9.93
C ILE A 65 5.32 7.39 9.00
N PHE A 66 6.05 6.34 8.67
CA PHE A 66 5.61 5.24 7.82
C PHE A 66 6.13 3.92 8.36
N TYR A 67 5.51 2.84 7.91
CA TYR A 67 5.84 1.49 8.36
C TYR A 67 6.03 0.55 7.19
N ARG A 68 6.96 -0.40 7.35
CA ARG A 68 7.11 -1.54 6.46
C ARG A 68 7.25 -2.80 7.28
N ALA A 69 6.52 -3.85 6.91
CA ALA A 69 6.69 -5.14 7.52
C ALA A 69 7.45 -6.09 6.60
N ARG A 70 8.09 -7.10 7.19
CA ARG A 70 8.59 -8.29 6.50
C ARG A 70 8.40 -9.50 7.43
N CYS A 71 7.94 -10.60 6.86
CA CYS A 71 7.98 -11.87 7.56
C CYS A 71 9.44 -12.26 7.83
N ILE A 72 9.75 -12.67 9.06
CA ILE A 72 11.08 -13.15 9.41
C ILE A 72 11.17 -14.61 8.98
N ASP A 73 12.21 -14.92 8.22
CA ASP A 73 12.54 -16.29 7.83
C ASP A 73 13.15 -17.03 9.02
N GLU A 74 12.83 -18.32 9.18
CA GLU A 74 13.40 -19.15 10.24
C GLU A 74 14.93 -19.31 10.13
N TYR A 75 15.47 -19.24 8.90
CA TYR A 75 16.91 -19.23 8.65
C TYR A 75 17.60 -17.94 9.13
N ASP A 76 16.82 -16.88 9.35
CA ASP A 76 17.32 -15.62 9.88
C ASP A 76 17.29 -15.57 11.42
N TYR A 77 16.75 -16.58 12.10
CA TYR A 77 16.82 -16.64 13.56
C TYR A 77 18.29 -16.57 14.02
N LYS A 78 18.55 -15.70 15.01
CA LYS A 78 19.89 -15.41 15.56
C LYS A 78 20.85 -14.67 14.61
N LYS A 79 20.38 -14.14 13.48
CA LYS A 79 21.20 -13.30 12.58
C LYS A 79 21.30 -11.86 13.08
N ILE A 80 22.24 -11.65 14.01
CA ILE A 80 22.54 -10.30 14.55
C ILE A 80 23.01 -9.36 13.43
N ASP A 81 23.71 -9.87 12.42
CA ASP A 81 24.14 -9.12 11.24
C ASP A 81 22.98 -8.53 10.44
N LYS A 82 21.81 -9.18 10.49
CA LYS A 82 20.55 -8.70 9.92
C LYS A 82 19.73 -7.80 10.85
N GLY A 83 20.24 -7.52 12.06
CA GLY A 83 19.57 -6.71 13.09
C GLY A 83 18.67 -7.50 14.05
N LEU A 84 18.46 -8.80 13.80
CA LEU A 84 17.57 -9.62 14.61
C LEU A 84 18.23 -9.98 15.94
N CYS A 85 17.72 -9.37 17.01
CA CYS A 85 18.39 -9.44 18.30
C CYS A 85 17.41 -9.18 19.46
N TYR A 86 17.76 -9.66 20.65
CA TYR A 86 16.99 -9.46 21.88
C TYR A 86 17.88 -8.79 22.93
N ASP A 87 17.43 -7.67 23.48
CA ASP A 87 18.00 -7.08 24.69
C ASP A 87 17.14 -7.41 25.94
N ALA A 88 17.44 -6.86 27.11
CA ALA A 88 16.68 -7.22 28.33
C ALA A 88 15.15 -7.07 28.20
N ASP A 89 14.67 -6.12 27.40
CA ASP A 89 13.26 -5.73 27.37
C ASP A 89 12.65 -5.65 25.96
N ARG A 90 13.40 -5.88 24.88
CA ARG A 90 12.94 -5.59 23.52
C ARG A 90 13.47 -6.57 22.47
N PHE A 91 12.61 -6.88 21.49
CA PHE A 91 13.00 -7.61 20.28
C PHE A 91 13.19 -6.65 19.11
N TYR A 92 14.41 -6.58 18.60
CA TYR A 92 14.75 -5.80 17.42
C TYR A 92 14.48 -6.63 16.16
N GLY A 93 13.81 -5.99 15.20
CA GLY A 93 13.54 -6.58 13.90
C GLY A 93 14.73 -6.45 12.95
N TYR A 94 14.45 -6.58 11.66
CA TYR A 94 15.42 -6.36 10.60
C TYR A 94 16.03 -4.95 10.65
N ASN A 95 17.32 -4.85 10.35
CA ASN A 95 18.05 -3.59 10.23
C ASN A 95 17.62 -2.80 8.97
N TYR A 96 18.30 -1.68 8.67
CA TYR A 96 17.99 -0.87 7.49
C TYR A 96 18.06 -1.65 6.17
N ASP A 97 19.13 -2.41 5.94
CA ASP A 97 19.36 -3.09 4.65
C ASP A 97 18.33 -4.19 4.38
N GLU A 98 17.90 -4.87 5.43
CA GLU A 98 16.84 -5.88 5.37
C GLU A 98 15.44 -5.24 5.37
N SER A 99 15.28 -4.01 5.88
CA SER A 99 13.98 -3.33 5.95
C SER A 99 13.65 -2.50 4.70
N LYS A 100 14.64 -1.98 3.97
CA LYS A 100 14.42 -1.11 2.79
C LYS A 100 13.93 -1.89 1.57
N GLU A 101 13.77 -1.22 0.42
CA GLU A 101 13.47 -1.85 -0.87
C GLU A 101 14.49 -2.93 -1.25
N PRO A 102 14.05 -4.05 -1.87
CA PRO A 102 14.98 -5.07 -2.32
C PRO A 102 15.87 -4.51 -3.44
N PRO A 103 17.11 -5.02 -3.61
CA PRO A 103 17.88 -4.80 -4.83
C PRO A 103 17.07 -5.22 -6.07
N LYS A 104 17.36 -4.61 -7.22
CA LYS A 104 16.58 -4.80 -8.46
C LYS A 104 16.49 -6.27 -8.87
N GLU A 105 17.57 -7.03 -8.65
CA GLU A 105 17.68 -8.45 -8.99
C GLU A 105 16.70 -9.32 -8.18
N TYR A 106 16.29 -8.86 -7.00
CA TYR A 106 15.36 -9.55 -6.10
C TYR A 106 13.99 -8.87 -6.01
N ALA A 107 13.76 -7.80 -6.78
CA ALA A 107 12.49 -7.08 -6.77
C ALA A 107 11.41 -7.89 -7.49
N SER A 108 10.46 -8.43 -6.72
CA SER A 108 9.25 -9.04 -7.26
C SER A 108 8.32 -7.99 -7.86
N ASP A 109 7.45 -8.43 -8.77
CA ASP A 109 6.36 -7.60 -9.26
C ASP A 109 5.34 -7.30 -8.15
N GLY A 110 4.71 -6.14 -8.25
CA GLY A 110 3.66 -5.68 -7.36
C GLY A 110 2.71 -4.72 -8.06
N ARG A 111 1.78 -4.12 -7.30
CA ARG A 111 0.74 -3.23 -7.86
C ARG A 111 1.31 -2.07 -8.66
N ALA A 112 2.47 -1.56 -8.25
CA ALA A 112 3.05 -0.33 -8.75
C ALA A 112 4.43 -0.53 -9.42
N ASN A 113 4.87 -1.78 -9.61
CA ASN A 113 6.19 -2.06 -10.18
C ASN A 113 6.19 -3.41 -10.91
N TYR A 114 6.93 -3.48 -12.02
CA TYR A 114 7.25 -4.73 -12.68
C TYR A 114 8.33 -5.50 -11.91
N ARG A 115 8.47 -6.80 -12.21
CA ARG A 115 9.62 -7.58 -11.72
C ARG A 115 10.92 -6.95 -12.22
N GLY A 116 11.89 -6.79 -11.33
CA GLY A 116 13.15 -6.10 -11.63
C GLY A 116 13.13 -4.60 -11.33
N GLU A 117 11.97 -4.02 -10.99
CA GLU A 117 11.86 -2.63 -10.58
C GLU A 117 11.84 -2.53 -9.06
N SER A 118 12.94 -2.05 -8.48
CA SER A 118 13.02 -1.76 -7.05
C SER A 118 12.18 -0.53 -6.69
N VAL A 119 11.23 -0.72 -5.78
CA VAL A 119 10.35 0.33 -5.25
C VAL A 119 10.18 0.16 -3.73
N LEU A 120 9.91 1.25 -3.03
CA LEU A 120 9.73 1.26 -1.59
C LEU A 120 8.24 1.26 -1.24
N TYR A 121 7.73 0.09 -0.82
CA TYR A 121 6.40 -0.06 -0.25
C TYR A 121 6.38 0.31 1.24
N LEU A 122 5.43 1.16 1.62
CA LEU A 122 5.21 1.62 2.99
C LEU A 122 3.72 1.67 3.31
N ALA A 123 3.37 1.75 4.59
CA ALA A 123 2.01 1.98 5.06
C ALA A 123 1.96 3.13 6.09
N ALA A 124 0.79 3.76 6.22
CA ALA A 124 0.53 4.78 7.24
C ALA A 124 0.49 4.16 8.66
N GLU A 125 -0.11 2.98 8.79
CA GLU A 125 -0.30 2.30 10.07
C GLU A 125 0.51 1.01 10.17
N GLU A 126 0.98 0.67 11.37
CA GLU A 126 1.71 -0.57 11.64
C GLU A 126 0.88 -1.81 11.29
N ILE A 127 -0.41 -1.80 11.64
CA ILE A 127 -1.33 -2.91 11.33
C ILE A 127 -1.44 -3.14 9.83
N THR A 128 -1.56 -2.06 9.05
CA THR A 128 -1.64 -2.12 7.59
C THR A 128 -0.38 -2.78 7.03
N ALA A 129 0.80 -2.36 7.46
CA ALA A 129 2.05 -2.99 7.03
C ALA A 129 2.09 -4.50 7.35
N CYS A 130 1.72 -4.88 8.58
CA CYS A 130 1.76 -6.28 9.03
C CYS A 130 0.78 -7.18 8.26
N VAL A 131 -0.42 -6.68 7.95
CA VAL A 131 -1.42 -7.46 7.23
C VAL A 131 -1.06 -7.64 5.75
N GLU A 132 -0.45 -6.62 5.11
CA GLU A 132 -0.09 -6.68 3.69
C GLU A 132 0.98 -7.74 3.38
N VAL A 133 1.85 -8.08 4.34
CA VAL A 133 2.83 -9.17 4.16
C VAL A 133 2.24 -10.57 4.36
N ARG A 134 0.95 -10.67 4.76
CA ARG A 134 0.18 -11.91 4.89
C ARG A 134 0.94 -13.04 5.62
N PRO A 135 1.39 -12.79 6.86
CA PRO A 135 2.17 -13.75 7.61
C PRO A 135 1.36 -15.00 7.93
N GLN A 136 2.02 -16.15 8.00
CA GLN A 136 1.41 -17.38 8.52
C GLN A 136 1.09 -17.22 10.02
N ILE A 137 0.15 -18.03 10.51
CA ILE A 137 -0.12 -18.12 11.95
C ILE A 137 1.16 -18.57 12.65
N ARG A 138 1.47 -17.90 13.77
CA ARG A 138 2.70 -18.02 14.57
C ARG A 138 3.99 -17.57 13.89
N GLN A 139 3.91 -16.91 12.73
CA GLN A 139 5.08 -16.34 12.10
C GLN A 139 5.48 -15.01 12.77
N PHE A 140 6.77 -14.81 12.95
CA PHE A 140 7.33 -13.54 13.39
C PHE A 140 7.40 -12.55 12.24
N VAL A 141 7.08 -11.29 12.53
CA VAL A 141 7.08 -10.19 11.58
C VAL A 141 7.95 -9.08 12.12
N SER A 142 8.94 -8.67 11.33
CA SER A 142 9.70 -7.46 11.57
C SER A 142 8.92 -6.27 11.06
N VAL A 143 8.68 -5.28 11.92
CA VAL A 143 7.97 -4.03 11.60
C VAL A 143 8.97 -2.88 11.72
N ALA A 144 9.38 -2.35 10.58
CA ALA A 144 10.30 -1.23 10.49
C ALA A 144 9.56 0.11 10.42
N LYS A 145 10.10 1.10 11.12
CA LYS A 145 9.61 2.47 11.17
C LYS A 145 10.50 3.37 10.35
N PHE A 146 9.89 4.10 9.43
CA PHE A 146 10.54 5.08 8.57
C PHE A 146 10.02 6.48 8.87
N LYS A 147 10.86 7.48 8.63
CA LYS A 147 10.52 8.89 8.72
C LYS A 147 10.95 9.62 7.47
N THR A 148 10.05 10.41 6.92
CA THR A 148 10.36 11.26 5.77
C THR A 148 11.27 12.42 6.17
N ILE A 149 12.35 12.67 5.42
CA ILE A 149 13.33 13.75 5.74
C ILE A 149 13.08 15.05 4.97
N SER A 150 12.27 15.03 3.91
CA SER A 150 11.93 16.19 3.10
C SER A 150 10.54 16.04 2.48
N GLN A 151 9.88 17.16 2.20
CA GLN A 151 8.56 17.14 1.59
C GLN A 151 8.58 16.50 0.20
N LEU A 152 7.57 15.71 -0.14
CA LEU A 152 7.33 15.20 -1.49
C LEU A 152 5.85 15.24 -1.83
N GLN A 153 5.53 15.54 -3.08
CA GLN A 153 4.18 15.47 -3.60
C GLN A 153 4.00 14.14 -4.32
N ILE A 154 2.90 13.46 -4.04
CA ILE A 154 2.58 12.14 -4.58
C ILE A 154 1.12 12.10 -5.05
N LEU A 155 0.81 11.08 -5.84
CA LEU A 155 -0.55 10.77 -6.28
C LEU A 155 -1.30 10.01 -5.17
N ASP A 156 -2.57 10.32 -4.94
CA ASP A 156 -3.42 9.70 -3.93
C ASP A 156 -4.70 9.13 -4.53
N PHE A 157 -4.74 7.80 -4.56
CA PHE A 157 -5.87 6.97 -4.96
C PHE A 157 -6.56 6.32 -3.76
N SER A 158 -6.25 6.73 -2.53
CA SER A 158 -6.82 6.15 -1.32
C SER A 158 -8.14 6.80 -0.88
N LYS A 159 -8.42 8.04 -1.34
CA LYS A 159 -9.57 8.84 -0.89
C LYS A 159 -10.91 8.24 -1.30
N LEU A 160 -11.87 8.34 -0.38
CA LEU A 160 -13.27 7.97 -0.59
C LEU A 160 -14.17 9.18 -0.86
N LYS A 161 -13.69 10.37 -0.57
CA LYS A 161 -14.41 11.63 -0.70
C LYS A 161 -13.48 12.66 -1.32
N TYR A 162 -14.05 13.45 -2.23
CA TYR A 162 -13.36 14.49 -2.97
C TYR A 162 -13.99 15.84 -2.61
N SER A 163 -13.20 16.91 -2.71
CA SER A 163 -13.62 18.26 -2.39
C SER A 163 -14.72 18.77 -3.31
N SER A 164 -14.72 18.31 -4.56
CA SER A 164 -15.72 18.64 -5.58
C SER A 164 -16.38 17.37 -6.12
N PRO A 165 -17.65 17.45 -6.55
CA PRO A 165 -18.30 16.35 -7.25
C PRO A 165 -17.54 16.00 -8.54
N LEU A 166 -17.08 14.76 -8.67
CA LEU A 166 -16.34 14.29 -9.85
C LEU A 166 -17.18 14.37 -11.14
N ASP A 167 -18.50 14.33 -11.01
CA ASP A 167 -19.49 14.40 -12.10
C ASP A 167 -19.71 15.83 -12.66
N SER A 168 -19.08 16.84 -12.06
CA SER A 168 -19.13 18.23 -12.54
C SER A 168 -18.67 18.42 -13.99
N ASN A 169 -17.89 17.48 -14.54
CA ASN A 169 -17.41 17.49 -15.93
C ASN A 169 -18.09 16.44 -16.83
N ASP A 170 -19.15 15.78 -16.37
CA ASP A 170 -19.78 14.67 -17.11
C ASP A 170 -20.32 15.11 -18.47
N VAL A 171 -20.97 16.28 -18.52
CA VAL A 171 -21.49 16.87 -19.76
C VAL A 171 -20.34 17.30 -20.69
N LYS A 172 -19.28 17.88 -20.13
CA LYS A 172 -18.10 18.35 -20.87
C LYS A 172 -17.40 17.21 -21.60
N TYR A 173 -17.34 16.03 -20.98
CA TYR A 173 -16.62 14.87 -21.51
C TYR A 173 -17.54 13.79 -22.11
N ASN A 174 -18.86 13.95 -21.98
CA ASN A 174 -19.87 12.97 -22.36
C ASN A 174 -19.59 11.57 -21.77
N VAL A 175 -19.20 11.54 -20.50
CA VAL A 175 -18.75 10.37 -19.73
C VAL A 175 -19.24 10.53 -18.30
N ASP A 176 -19.64 9.46 -17.63
CA ASP A 176 -19.79 9.47 -16.16
C ASP A 176 -18.40 9.38 -15.52
N MET A 177 -17.84 10.54 -15.16
CA MET A 177 -16.49 10.66 -14.63
C MET A 177 -16.34 9.99 -13.28
N ARG A 178 -17.40 10.03 -12.45
CA ARG A 178 -17.41 9.38 -11.14
C ARG A 178 -17.27 7.86 -11.32
N GLN A 179 -18.05 7.27 -12.21
CA GLN A 179 -18.02 5.84 -12.51
C GLN A 179 -16.67 5.44 -13.11
N PHE A 180 -16.16 6.21 -14.08
CA PHE A 180 -14.88 5.92 -14.74
C PHE A 180 -13.72 5.95 -13.75
N LEU A 181 -13.56 7.05 -13.00
CA LEU A 181 -12.49 7.16 -12.00
C LEU A 181 -12.64 6.12 -10.90
N SER A 182 -13.84 5.91 -10.35
CA SER A 182 -14.05 4.92 -9.30
C SER A 182 -13.67 3.50 -9.76
N SER A 183 -13.96 3.15 -11.01
CA SER A 183 -13.58 1.86 -11.60
C SER A 183 -12.07 1.71 -11.71
N VAL A 184 -11.37 2.76 -12.14
CA VAL A 184 -9.90 2.77 -12.23
C VAL A 184 -9.26 2.69 -10.84
N LEU A 185 -9.71 3.48 -9.89
CA LEU A 185 -9.18 3.51 -8.52
C LEU A 185 -9.42 2.19 -7.77
N ALA A 186 -10.55 1.52 -8.05
CA ALA A 186 -10.85 0.21 -7.47
C ALA A 186 -9.81 -0.87 -7.85
N LEU A 187 -9.13 -0.73 -9.00
CA LEU A 187 -8.03 -1.63 -9.41
C LEU A 187 -6.89 -1.66 -8.39
N PHE A 188 -6.62 -0.53 -7.74
CA PHE A 188 -5.55 -0.37 -6.76
C PHE A 188 -5.90 -0.94 -5.38
N THR A 189 -7.20 -1.05 -5.07
CA THR A 189 -7.68 -1.55 -3.78
C THR A 189 -8.00 -3.05 -3.83
N ARG A 190 -8.56 -3.56 -4.93
CA ARG A 190 -9.02 -4.96 -5.00
C ARG A 190 -7.87 -5.97 -4.82
N PRO A 191 -8.04 -7.07 -4.05
CA PRO A 191 -7.03 -8.12 -3.97
C PRO A 191 -6.87 -8.75 -5.35
N VAL A 192 -5.63 -8.91 -5.80
CA VAL A 192 -5.32 -9.65 -7.03
C VAL A 192 -4.89 -11.05 -6.62
N TYR A 193 -5.50 -12.07 -7.22
CA TYR A 193 -5.09 -13.45 -7.08
C TYR A 193 -4.16 -13.79 -8.26
N GLY A 194 -2.89 -14.10 -7.98
CA GLY A 194 -1.86 -14.30 -9.02
C GLY A 194 -1.08 -13.03 -9.37
N SER A 195 -0.42 -13.01 -10.52
CA SER A 195 0.47 -11.94 -11.01
C SER A 195 -0.24 -10.94 -11.95
N ASP A 196 -1.53 -10.68 -11.75
CA ASP A 196 -2.33 -9.81 -12.63
C ASP A 196 -2.32 -8.33 -12.19
N TYR A 197 -1.12 -7.79 -11.98
CA TYR A 197 -0.91 -6.37 -11.67
C TYR A 197 -0.68 -5.52 -12.93
N ILE A 198 -0.75 -6.12 -14.12
CA ILE A 198 -0.35 -5.47 -15.38
C ILE A 198 -1.11 -4.17 -15.63
N ILE A 199 -2.39 -4.13 -15.27
CA ILE A 199 -3.21 -2.93 -15.43
C ILE A 199 -2.73 -1.81 -14.51
N THR A 200 -2.58 -2.07 -13.21
CA THR A 200 -2.15 -1.04 -12.25
C THR A 200 -0.70 -0.61 -12.51
N GLN A 201 0.18 -1.55 -12.88
CA GLN A 201 1.57 -1.27 -13.25
C GLN A 201 1.65 -0.30 -14.44
N LYS A 202 0.90 -0.57 -15.51
CA LYS A 202 0.87 0.30 -16.69
C LYS A 202 0.30 1.69 -16.40
N ILE A 203 -0.73 1.78 -15.56
CA ILE A 203 -1.28 3.08 -15.13
C ILE A 203 -0.25 3.83 -14.27
N VAL A 204 0.42 3.16 -13.34
CA VAL A 204 1.50 3.76 -12.52
C VAL A 204 2.65 4.21 -13.40
N GLU A 205 3.05 3.41 -14.38
CA GLU A 205 4.10 3.75 -15.34
C GLU A 205 3.76 5.03 -16.11
N HIS A 206 2.52 5.20 -16.55
CA HIS A 206 2.03 6.42 -17.21
C HIS A 206 2.23 7.66 -16.34
N PHE A 207 1.83 7.61 -15.07
CA PHE A 207 2.01 8.72 -14.13
C PHE A 207 3.47 8.93 -13.69
N ARG A 208 4.24 7.86 -13.54
CA ARG A 208 5.67 7.91 -13.21
C ARG A 208 6.47 8.59 -14.32
N LYS A 209 6.15 8.32 -15.60
CA LYS A 209 6.72 9.03 -16.76
C LYS A 209 6.41 10.53 -16.78
N LYS A 210 5.36 10.97 -16.09
CA LYS A 210 4.99 12.39 -15.92
C LYS A 210 5.60 13.02 -14.66
N GLY A 211 6.48 12.30 -13.96
CA GLY A 211 7.21 12.82 -12.80
C GLY A 211 6.52 12.60 -11.44
N ILE A 212 5.49 11.75 -11.39
CA ILE A 212 4.90 11.34 -10.10
C ILE A 212 5.92 10.49 -9.31
N LYS A 213 6.13 10.89 -8.05
CA LYS A 213 7.22 10.41 -7.18
C LYS A 213 6.83 9.23 -6.29
N GLY A 214 5.53 8.99 -6.20
CA GLY A 214 4.93 7.93 -5.42
C GLY A 214 3.41 7.91 -5.60
N ILE A 215 2.79 6.86 -5.10
CA ILE A 215 1.35 6.65 -5.15
C ILE A 215 0.86 6.15 -3.80
N ALA A 216 -0.24 6.71 -3.30
CA ALA A 216 -0.98 6.22 -2.16
C ALA A 216 -2.24 5.49 -2.63
N TYR A 217 -2.57 4.37 -2.01
CA TYR A 217 -3.78 3.60 -2.30
C TYR A 217 -4.28 2.89 -1.05
N ARG A 218 -5.58 2.62 -1.01
CA ARG A 218 -6.21 2.02 0.16
C ARG A 218 -5.86 0.54 0.27
N SER A 219 -5.54 0.09 1.49
CA SER A 219 -5.43 -1.32 1.80
C SER A 219 -6.81 -1.96 1.77
N PHE A 220 -6.93 -3.08 1.06
CA PHE A 220 -8.13 -3.92 1.09
C PHE A 220 -8.42 -4.45 2.49
N TYR A 221 -7.36 -4.76 3.25
CA TYR A 221 -7.47 -5.56 4.46
C TYR A 221 -7.77 -4.73 5.72
N THR A 222 -7.23 -3.52 5.81
CA THR A 222 -7.35 -2.69 7.02
C THR A 222 -8.12 -1.38 6.78
N ASN A 223 -8.46 -1.07 5.52
CA ASN A 223 -8.84 0.29 5.09
C ASN A 223 -7.79 1.38 5.38
N GLY A 224 -6.61 1.02 5.87
CA GLY A 224 -5.47 1.92 6.03
C GLY A 224 -4.85 2.31 4.68
N THR A 225 -3.79 3.10 4.71
CA THR A 225 -3.18 3.64 3.49
C THR A 225 -1.83 3.00 3.22
N ASN A 226 -1.69 2.42 2.02
CA ASN A 226 -0.43 1.98 1.46
C ASN A 226 0.18 3.08 0.60
N TYR A 227 1.51 3.06 0.50
CA TYR A 227 2.29 3.96 -0.31
C TYR A 227 3.33 3.17 -1.08
N THR A 228 3.59 3.58 -2.32
CA THR A 228 4.78 3.16 -3.07
C THR A 228 5.55 4.39 -3.50
N PHE A 229 6.87 4.38 -3.26
CA PHE A 229 7.77 5.45 -3.68
C PHE A 229 8.78 4.91 -4.69
N PHE A 230 9.16 5.75 -5.64
CA PHE A 230 9.93 5.35 -6.83
C PHE A 230 11.30 6.00 -6.87
N ASP A 231 12.23 5.36 -7.59
CA ASP A 231 13.50 5.93 -8.04
C ASP A 231 14.29 6.62 -6.90
N GLU A 232 14.89 7.79 -7.16
CA GLU A 232 15.67 8.52 -6.16
C GLU A 232 14.85 9.03 -4.96
N TYR A 233 13.52 9.06 -5.06
CA TYR A 233 12.65 9.56 -4.00
C TYR A 233 12.57 8.61 -2.81
N MET A 234 12.91 7.34 -2.99
CA MET A 234 13.04 6.35 -1.91
C MET A 234 14.10 6.78 -0.86
N ASN A 235 15.13 7.51 -1.28
CA ASN A 235 16.17 8.04 -0.39
C ASN A 235 15.66 9.12 0.58
N ARG A 236 14.40 9.57 0.45
CA ARG A 236 13.77 10.52 1.38
C ARG A 236 13.24 9.87 2.65
N PHE A 237 13.34 8.54 2.78
CA PHE A 237 12.84 7.80 3.92
C PHE A 237 14.00 7.31 4.78
N LYS A 238 14.17 7.94 5.94
CA LYS A 238 15.16 7.52 6.93
C LYS A 238 14.57 6.41 7.79
N TRP A 239 15.24 5.27 7.85
CA TRP A 239 14.93 4.22 8.83
C TRP A 239 15.22 4.73 10.25
N ILE A 240 14.27 4.49 11.15
CA ILE A 240 14.35 4.92 12.55
C ILE A 240 14.69 3.74 13.43
N ASP A 241 13.93 2.66 13.30
CA ASP A 241 14.02 1.48 14.14
C ASP A 241 13.15 0.34 13.59
N SER A 242 13.23 -0.86 14.17
CA SER A 242 12.30 -1.96 13.93
C SER A 242 11.99 -2.75 15.20
N ARG A 243 10.84 -3.42 15.22
CA ARG A 243 10.44 -4.34 16.30
C ARG A 243 9.88 -5.64 15.75
N VAL A 244 9.82 -6.67 16.59
CA VAL A 244 9.23 -7.97 16.24
C VAL A 244 7.83 -8.12 16.84
N VAL A 245 6.88 -8.54 16.01
CA VAL A 245 5.55 -8.95 16.44
C VAL A 245 5.27 -10.39 16.02
N LEU A 246 4.43 -11.08 16.78
CA LEU A 246 3.96 -12.43 16.47
C LEU A 246 2.54 -12.38 15.89
N ASN A 247 2.33 -12.95 14.70
CA ASN A 247 0.97 -13.19 14.20
C ASN A 247 0.34 -14.36 14.97
N TYR A 248 -0.37 -14.10 16.05
CA TYR A 248 -0.75 -15.15 16.99
C TYR A 248 -1.92 -16.02 16.52
N ALA A 249 -2.94 -15.41 15.91
CA ALA A 249 -4.19 -16.06 15.59
C ALA A 249 -4.77 -15.59 14.26
N VAL A 250 -5.78 -16.33 13.79
CA VAL A 250 -6.67 -15.90 12.72
C VAL A 250 -7.25 -14.52 13.05
N ALA A 251 -7.48 -13.68 12.03
CA ALA A 251 -7.87 -12.27 12.11
C ALA A 251 -6.74 -11.24 12.35
N ASN A 252 -5.48 -11.61 12.10
CA ASN A 252 -4.33 -10.70 12.13
C ASN A 252 -4.11 -10.06 13.50
N LEU A 253 -4.17 -10.89 14.56
CA LEU A 253 -3.79 -10.48 15.90
C LEU A 253 -2.27 -10.47 16.02
N PHE A 254 -1.69 -9.28 16.05
CA PHE A 254 -0.24 -9.09 16.19
C PHE A 254 0.13 -8.73 17.62
N ILE A 255 0.79 -9.66 18.31
CA ILE A 255 1.26 -9.46 19.68
C ILE A 255 2.66 -8.85 19.63
N SER A 256 2.85 -7.75 20.35
CA SER A 256 4.18 -7.18 20.60
C SER A 256 4.97 -8.11 21.52
N LEU A 257 6.23 -8.37 21.17
CA LEU A 257 7.12 -9.19 22.01
C LEU A 257 7.97 -8.35 22.97
N ASP A 258 7.83 -7.02 22.94
CA ASP A 258 8.52 -6.10 23.84
C ASP A 258 7.97 -6.18 25.28
N LYS A 259 8.86 -6.14 26.28
CA LYS A 259 8.57 -6.08 27.73
C LYS A 259 8.46 -4.65 28.27
N THR A 260 8.13 -3.66 27.44
CA THR A 260 8.10 -2.25 27.87
C THR A 260 6.87 -1.93 28.75
N LYS A 261 7.01 -0.96 29.68
CA LYS A 261 5.93 -0.49 30.57
C LYS A 261 4.66 -0.04 29.82
N GLU A 262 4.81 0.52 28.63
CA GLU A 262 3.73 0.83 27.70
C GLU A 262 3.69 -0.22 26.59
N MET A 263 3.19 -1.41 26.90
CA MET A 263 2.98 -2.46 25.91
C MET A 263 1.90 -2.00 24.93
N LYS A 264 2.24 -1.86 23.64
CA LYS A 264 1.26 -1.52 22.59
C LYS A 264 1.30 -2.61 21.52
N ASP A 265 0.33 -3.51 21.62
CA ASP A 265 0.02 -4.44 20.54
C ASP A 265 -0.46 -3.67 19.32
N ILE A 266 -0.37 -4.31 18.16
CA ILE A 266 -0.87 -3.71 16.92
C ILE A 266 -2.35 -4.11 16.83
N ASP A 267 -3.22 -3.19 17.21
CA ASP A 267 -4.64 -3.43 17.40
C ASP A 267 -5.39 -3.52 16.05
N ASN A 268 -6.21 -4.57 15.91
CA ASN A 268 -7.20 -4.71 14.85
C ASN A 268 -8.56 -4.86 15.56
N ARG A 269 -9.19 -3.71 15.88
CA ARG A 269 -10.33 -3.56 16.79
C ARG A 269 -11.38 -4.67 16.73
N TYR A 270 -11.67 -5.30 17.88
CA TYR A 270 -12.91 -5.15 18.68
C TYR A 270 -13.07 -6.24 19.77
N MET A 271 -12.24 -7.29 19.85
CA MET A 271 -12.54 -8.43 20.75
C MET A 271 -11.34 -9.12 21.43
N ILE A 272 -10.09 -8.73 21.17
CA ILE A 272 -8.95 -9.65 21.42
C ILE A 272 -8.02 -9.23 22.56
N GLU A 273 -8.01 -7.96 22.97
CA GLU A 273 -7.12 -7.50 24.06
C GLU A 273 -7.41 -8.20 25.40
N GLU A 274 -8.64 -8.65 25.65
CA GLU A 274 -8.96 -9.44 26.86
C GLU A 274 -8.56 -10.92 26.77
N ALA A 275 -8.18 -11.44 25.59
CA ALA A 275 -8.02 -12.88 25.37
C ALA A 275 -6.63 -13.44 25.72
N ILE A 276 -5.58 -12.60 25.78
CA ILE A 276 -4.22 -13.05 26.06
C ILE A 276 -3.79 -12.54 27.43
N ASN A 277 -3.94 -13.39 28.44
CA ASN A 277 -3.46 -13.07 29.78
C ASN A 277 -1.93 -12.91 29.81
N LYS A 278 -1.44 -12.13 30.80
CA LYS A 278 -0.02 -11.84 31.02
C LYS A 278 0.85 -13.11 31.04
N GLN A 279 0.35 -14.19 31.64
CA GLN A 279 1.08 -15.46 31.77
C GLN A 279 1.38 -16.10 30.41
N LEU A 280 0.45 -16.03 29.43
CA LEU A 280 0.69 -16.55 28.09
C LEU A 280 1.75 -15.74 27.35
N ARG A 281 1.74 -14.41 27.49
CA ARG A 281 2.77 -13.54 26.91
C ARG A 281 4.15 -13.82 27.50
N ASP A 282 4.24 -13.93 28.82
CA ASP A 282 5.52 -14.23 29.49
C ASP A 282 6.12 -15.55 28.97
N LYS A 283 5.28 -16.57 28.72
CA LYS A 283 5.70 -17.83 28.10
C LYS A 283 6.16 -17.67 26.65
N LEU A 284 5.41 -16.91 25.84
CA LEU A 284 5.77 -16.65 24.45
C LEU A 284 7.12 -15.91 24.37
N ILE A 285 7.30 -14.90 25.21
CA ILE A 285 8.54 -14.13 25.27
C ILE A 285 9.70 -15.03 25.69
N ALA A 286 9.56 -15.80 26.77
CA ALA A 286 10.61 -16.71 27.24
C ALA A 286 11.06 -17.69 26.14
N GLY A 287 10.12 -18.31 25.41
CA GLY A 287 10.45 -19.21 24.30
C GLY A 287 11.09 -18.50 23.10
N THR A 288 10.78 -17.22 22.88
CA THR A 288 11.31 -16.44 21.76
C THR A 288 12.70 -15.89 22.04
N GLN A 289 13.04 -15.61 23.31
CA GLN A 289 14.39 -15.15 23.70
C GLN A 289 15.48 -16.09 23.19
N ASP A 290 15.29 -17.40 23.30
CA ASP A 290 16.27 -18.39 22.83
C ASP A 290 16.46 -18.40 21.31
N LEU A 291 15.48 -17.89 20.54
CA LEU A 291 15.55 -17.75 19.08
C LEU A 291 16.27 -16.48 18.63
N PHE A 292 16.33 -15.44 19.46
CA PHE A 292 16.88 -14.12 19.11
C PHE A 292 17.98 -13.62 20.04
N LYS A 293 18.47 -14.47 20.95
CA LYS A 293 19.49 -14.12 21.94
C LYS A 293 20.75 -13.56 21.25
N CYS A 294 21.13 -12.34 21.60
CA CYS A 294 22.44 -11.80 21.27
C CYS A 294 23.52 -12.65 21.93
N LYS A 295 24.51 -13.13 21.18
CA LYS A 295 25.74 -13.67 21.76
C LYS A 295 26.66 -12.54 22.17
#